data_AF-A0A968GRY8-F1
#
_entry.id   AF-A0A968GRY8-F1
#
_cell.length_a   1.000
_cell.length_b   1.000
_cell.length_c   1.000
_cell.angle_alpha   90.00
_cell.angle_beta   90.00
_cell.angle_gamma   90.00
#
_symmetry.space_group_name_H-M   'P 1'
#
loop_
_entity.id
_entity.type
_entity.pdbx_description
1 polymer ?
#
loop_
_entity_poly.entity_id
_entity_poly.type
_entity_poly.pdbx_seq_one_letter_code
_entity_poly.pdbx_strand_id
1 'polypeptide(L)'
;MKKVLLPILSLLLILTFSNINAQPHFAVGARAGLNIANLSFDPDLPSGVTKTSRTGFLFGGLAEIGFTPMIAIQFEPMFVTGAGSELSATGGKSTLKLSYFEFPILFKFKVPVSGPVMPYVFAGPNIGFVTSSKEVDEITGVPNGTSETDLKDFVTSTNFALDFGAGAGFAVAPLTVIVLDVRYSLGLTNALNDKGKQSVGFNSVKSTGFQIVAGVMFGL
;
A
#
# COMPACT_ATOMS: atom_id res chain seq x y z
N MET A 1 -34.31 4.29 -40.66
CA MET A 1 -34.85 4.74 -39.36
C MET A 1 -34.37 3.95 -38.13
N LYS A 2 -33.89 2.70 -38.25
CA LYS A 2 -33.42 1.88 -37.09
C LYS A 2 -32.04 2.26 -36.51
N LYS A 3 -31.21 3.04 -37.23
CA LYS A 3 -29.81 3.34 -36.82
C LYS A 3 -29.67 4.50 -35.82
N VAL A 4 -30.70 5.32 -35.65
CA VAL A 4 -30.70 6.46 -34.71
C VAL A 4 -31.41 6.11 -33.39
N LEU A 5 -32.17 5.00 -33.35
CA LEU A 5 -32.84 4.54 -32.14
C LEU A 5 -31.86 3.99 -31.09
N LEU A 6 -30.76 3.35 -31.53
CA LEU A 6 -29.77 2.75 -30.63
C LEU A 6 -29.03 3.78 -29.76
N PRO A 7 -28.47 4.88 -30.31
CA PRO A 7 -27.81 5.89 -29.47
C PRO A 7 -28.78 6.66 -28.59
N ILE A 8 -30.04 6.85 -29.01
CA ILE A 8 -31.07 7.51 -28.19
C ILE A 8 -31.49 6.61 -27.02
N LEU A 9 -31.61 5.30 -27.24
CA LEU A 9 -31.91 4.34 -26.18
C LEU A 9 -30.75 4.20 -25.18
N SER A 10 -29.50 4.26 -25.64
CA SER A 10 -28.32 4.32 -24.76
C SER A 10 -28.25 5.62 -23.97
N LEU A 11 -28.60 6.76 -24.56
CA LEU A 11 -28.64 8.05 -23.87
C LEU A 11 -29.79 8.14 -22.86
N LEU A 12 -30.91 7.48 -23.14
CA LEU A 12 -32.06 7.40 -22.24
C LEU A 12 -31.83 6.45 -21.06
N LEU A 13 -31.01 5.40 -21.24
CA LEU A 13 -30.60 4.48 -20.17
C LEU A 13 -29.60 5.11 -19.19
N ILE A 14 -28.85 6.14 -19.63
CA ILE A 14 -27.96 6.94 -18.76
C ILE A 14 -28.75 7.93 -17.91
N LEU A 15 -29.99 8.26 -18.29
CA LEU A 15 -30.84 9.22 -17.57
C LEU A 15 -31.75 8.58 -16.50
N THR A 16 -31.71 7.24 -16.33
CA THR A 16 -32.49 6.52 -15.31
C THR A 16 -31.75 6.24 -14.01
N PHE A 17 -30.64 6.94 -13.71
CA PHE A 17 -30.15 7.06 -12.33
C PHE A 17 -31.14 7.88 -11.52
N SER A 18 -32.24 7.21 -11.18
CA SER A 18 -33.26 7.70 -10.27
C SER A 18 -32.59 8.04 -8.95
N ASN A 19 -32.92 9.22 -8.46
CA ASN A 19 -32.53 9.82 -7.18
C ASN A 19 -32.78 8.87 -6.00
N ILE A 20 -31.88 7.91 -5.79
CA ILE A 20 -31.70 7.28 -4.49
C ILE A 20 -31.01 8.36 -3.66
N ASN A 21 -31.67 8.80 -2.59
CA ASN A 21 -31.09 9.65 -1.54
C ASN A 21 -29.95 8.90 -0.81
N ALA A 22 -28.89 8.54 -1.53
CA ALA A 22 -27.63 8.13 -0.95
C ALA A 22 -26.93 9.42 -0.55
N GLN A 23 -27.29 9.97 0.61
CA GLN A 23 -26.41 10.92 1.26
C GLN A 23 -25.05 10.24 1.37
N PRO A 24 -23.95 10.88 0.93
CA PRO A 24 -22.64 10.29 1.03
C PRO A 24 -22.39 9.96 2.50
N HIS A 25 -22.17 8.69 2.79
CA HIS A 25 -21.83 8.27 4.14
C HIS A 25 -20.34 8.57 4.35
N PHE A 26 -20.05 9.37 5.35
CA PHE A 26 -18.67 9.71 5.70
C PHE A 26 -18.27 8.90 6.91
N ALA A 27 -17.07 8.33 6.90
CA ALA A 27 -16.51 7.66 8.06
C ALA A 27 -15.04 8.04 8.23
N VAL A 28 -14.61 8.13 9.48
CA VAL A 28 -13.21 8.39 9.84
C VAL A 28 -12.72 7.34 10.81
N GLY A 29 -11.42 7.12 10.85
CA GLY A 29 -10.90 6.04 11.67
C GLY A 29 -9.39 6.02 11.78
N ALA A 30 -8.90 4.96 12.42
CA ALA A 30 -7.50 4.67 12.57
C ALA A 30 -7.21 3.24 12.11
N ARG A 31 -6.01 3.02 11.56
CA ARG A 31 -5.53 1.71 11.12
C ARG A 31 -4.13 1.44 11.64
N ALA A 32 -3.84 0.17 11.86
CA ALA A 32 -2.50 -0.32 12.16
C ALA A 32 -2.34 -1.74 11.63
N GLY A 33 -1.10 -2.15 11.37
CA GLY A 33 -0.84 -3.43 10.75
C GLY A 33 0.62 -3.79 10.62
N LEU A 34 0.84 -4.89 9.91
CA LEU A 34 2.15 -5.40 9.54
C LEU A 34 2.40 -5.16 8.07
N ASN A 35 3.63 -4.77 7.73
CA ASN A 35 4.13 -4.61 6.38
C ASN A 35 5.23 -5.64 6.12
N ILE A 36 5.05 -6.51 5.15
CA ILE A 36 6.04 -7.51 4.74
C ILE A 36 6.50 -7.11 3.34
N ALA A 37 7.58 -6.34 3.29
CA ALA A 37 8.09 -5.78 2.04
C ALA A 37 9.24 -6.60 1.47
N ASN A 38 9.42 -6.48 0.17
CA ASN A 38 10.46 -7.10 -0.61
C ASN A 38 10.89 -6.15 -1.73
N LEU A 39 12.14 -6.29 -2.17
CA LEU A 39 12.70 -5.50 -3.27
C LEU A 39 12.98 -6.40 -4.46
N SER A 40 12.54 -6.01 -5.65
CA SER A 40 12.88 -6.66 -6.91
C SER A 40 14.03 -5.92 -7.56
N PHE A 41 15.05 -6.63 -8.03
CA PHE A 41 16.29 -6.08 -8.59
C PHE A 41 16.40 -6.45 -10.07
N ASP A 42 16.88 -5.52 -10.89
CA ASP A 42 17.22 -5.76 -12.30
C ASP A 42 18.58 -5.11 -12.59
N PRO A 43 19.62 -5.86 -13.01
CA PRO A 43 19.62 -7.32 -13.16
C PRO A 43 19.41 -8.07 -11.84
N ASP A 44 19.09 -9.36 -11.93
CA ASP A 44 18.93 -10.23 -10.75
C ASP A 44 20.19 -10.25 -9.88
N LEU A 45 19.99 -10.58 -8.59
CA LEU A 45 21.09 -10.65 -7.63
C LEU A 45 22.14 -11.69 -8.07
N PRO A 46 23.45 -11.42 -7.86
CA PRO A 46 24.51 -12.36 -8.18
C PRO A 46 24.36 -13.69 -7.45
N SER A 47 24.88 -14.77 -8.05
CA SER A 47 24.90 -16.09 -7.42
C SER A 47 25.66 -16.04 -6.09
N GLY A 48 25.05 -16.57 -5.02
CA GLY A 48 25.60 -16.55 -3.66
C GLY A 48 25.09 -15.42 -2.77
N VAL A 49 24.22 -14.53 -3.28
CA VAL A 49 23.47 -13.55 -2.48
C VAL A 49 22.03 -14.03 -2.27
N THR A 50 21.63 -14.14 -1.02
CA THR A 50 20.25 -14.48 -0.63
C THR A 50 19.51 -13.21 -0.21
N LYS A 51 18.28 -13.07 -0.69
CA LYS A 51 17.38 -11.97 -0.36
C LYS A 51 16.26 -12.43 0.55
N THR A 52 16.04 -11.71 1.64
CA THR A 52 14.95 -11.96 2.58
C THR A 52 14.04 -10.73 2.67
N SER A 53 12.73 -10.97 2.67
CA SER A 53 11.72 -9.94 2.89
C SER A 53 11.88 -9.32 4.28
N ARG A 54 11.53 -8.04 4.42
CA ARG A 54 11.58 -7.33 5.69
C ARG A 54 10.17 -7.09 6.23
N THR A 55 9.98 -7.46 7.49
CA THR A 55 8.76 -7.14 8.23
C THR A 55 8.92 -5.82 8.98
N GLY A 56 7.90 -4.99 8.92
CA GLY A 56 7.73 -3.79 9.73
C GLY A 56 6.27 -3.58 10.08
N PHE A 57 6.00 -2.38 10.58
CA PHE A 57 4.67 -1.97 11.01
C PHE A 57 4.20 -0.79 10.17
N LEU A 58 2.88 -0.67 10.06
CA LEU A 58 2.20 0.48 9.47
C LEU A 58 1.12 0.98 10.42
N PHE A 59 0.90 2.29 10.48
CA PHE A 59 -0.20 2.87 11.25
C PHE A 59 -0.57 4.25 10.73
N GLY A 60 -1.81 4.67 10.95
CA GLY A 60 -2.28 5.96 10.47
C GLY A 60 -3.79 6.13 10.57
N GLY A 61 -4.29 7.12 9.82
CA GLY A 61 -5.70 7.46 9.77
C GLY A 61 -6.39 6.88 8.54
N LEU A 62 -7.71 6.90 8.54
CA LEU A 62 -8.51 6.73 7.34
C LEU A 62 -9.68 7.71 7.30
N ALA A 63 -10.07 8.08 6.09
CA ALA A 63 -11.34 8.73 5.79
C ALA A 63 -11.99 8.00 4.62
N GLU A 64 -13.24 7.56 4.78
CA GLU A 64 -14.02 6.86 3.77
C GLU A 64 -15.23 7.73 3.37
N ILE A 65 -15.43 7.90 2.07
CA ILE A 65 -16.57 8.56 1.47
C ILE A 65 -17.32 7.51 0.65
N GLY A 66 -18.48 7.07 1.15
CA GLY A 66 -19.39 6.18 0.45
C GLY A 66 -20.29 6.95 -0.51
N PHE A 67 -20.28 6.59 -1.79
CA PHE A 67 -21.19 7.16 -2.80
C PHE A 67 -22.46 6.33 -2.93
N THR A 68 -22.33 5.02 -2.74
CA THR A 68 -23.45 4.06 -2.70
C THR A 68 -23.18 3.04 -1.59
N PRO A 69 -24.15 2.19 -1.22
CA PRO A 69 -23.88 1.08 -0.29
C PRO A 69 -22.77 0.13 -0.77
N MET A 70 -22.49 0.09 -2.08
CA MET A 70 -21.47 -0.78 -2.68
C MET A 70 -20.16 -0.06 -3.03
N ILE A 71 -20.16 1.26 -3.21
CA ILE A 71 -19.00 1.99 -3.76
C ILE A 71 -18.56 3.08 -2.78
N ALA A 72 -17.28 3.06 -2.44
CA ALA A 72 -16.65 4.08 -1.62
C ALA A 72 -15.25 4.44 -2.13
N ILE A 73 -14.78 5.63 -1.80
CA ILE A 73 -13.37 6.02 -1.89
C ILE A 73 -12.84 6.15 -0.47
N GLN A 74 -11.65 5.62 -0.22
CA GLN A 74 -10.98 5.69 1.07
C GLN A 74 -9.59 6.32 0.92
N PHE A 75 -9.30 7.31 1.75
CA PHE A 75 -8.01 7.95 1.86
C PHE A 75 -7.33 7.53 3.16
N GLU A 76 -6.04 7.18 3.13
CA GLU A 76 -5.32 6.67 4.30
C GLU A 76 -3.95 7.32 4.49
N PRO A 77 -3.79 8.43 5.23
CA PRO A 77 -2.45 8.88 5.60
C PRO A 77 -1.80 7.86 6.56
N MET A 78 -0.73 7.21 6.12
CA MET A 78 -0.07 6.10 6.84
C MET A 78 1.42 6.33 7.01
N PHE A 79 1.95 6.01 8.18
CA PHE A 79 3.39 5.82 8.37
C PHE A 79 3.71 4.34 8.21
N VAL A 80 4.67 4.01 7.35
CA VAL A 80 5.05 2.64 7.00
C VAL A 80 6.53 2.44 7.28
N THR A 81 6.85 1.37 8.00
CA THR A 81 8.22 0.91 8.23
C THR A 81 8.40 -0.47 7.60
N GLY A 82 9.64 -0.95 7.54
CA GLY A 82 9.90 -2.29 7.02
C GLY A 82 10.01 -2.36 5.50
N ALA A 83 9.89 -1.25 4.76
CA ALA A 83 9.78 -1.21 3.30
C ALA A 83 11.07 -1.54 2.52
N GLY A 84 12.05 -2.22 3.14
CA GLY A 84 13.32 -2.59 2.53
C GLY A 84 13.49 -4.11 2.43
N SER A 85 14.74 -4.57 2.32
CA SER A 85 15.07 -6.00 2.23
C SER A 85 16.42 -6.27 2.88
N GLU A 86 16.62 -7.51 3.30
CA GLU A 86 17.86 -8.00 3.83
C GLU A 86 18.59 -8.81 2.75
N LEU A 87 19.87 -8.50 2.53
CA LEU A 87 20.76 -9.17 1.61
C LEU A 87 21.87 -9.86 2.40
N SER A 88 22.05 -11.15 2.19
CA SER A 88 23.07 -11.97 2.87
C SER A 88 23.99 -12.64 1.86
N ALA A 89 25.30 -12.57 2.09
CA ALA A 89 26.32 -13.21 1.26
C ALA A 89 27.39 -13.89 2.14
N THR A 90 28.25 -14.71 1.52
CA THR A 90 29.38 -15.34 2.22
C THR A 90 30.37 -14.26 2.65
N GLY A 91 30.30 -13.82 3.91
CA GLY A 91 31.15 -12.77 4.47
C GLY A 91 30.42 -11.57 5.07
N GLY A 92 29.08 -11.55 5.11
CA GLY A 92 28.35 -10.51 5.81
C GLY A 92 26.86 -10.42 5.44
N LYS A 93 26.14 -9.65 6.24
CA LYS A 93 24.72 -9.35 6.06
C LYS A 93 24.52 -7.85 6.03
N SER A 94 23.75 -7.39 5.04
CA SER A 94 23.38 -5.99 4.86
C SER A 94 21.85 -5.87 4.87
N THR A 95 21.34 -4.89 5.62
CA THR A 95 19.91 -4.66 5.76
C THR A 95 19.55 -3.26 5.29
N LEU A 96 18.79 -3.17 4.22
CA LEU A 96 18.21 -1.91 3.76
C LEU A 96 16.92 -1.63 4.56
N LYS A 97 16.90 -0.49 5.26
CA LYS A 97 15.77 -0.02 6.07
C LYS A 97 15.20 1.25 5.46
N LEU A 98 14.04 1.11 4.82
CA LEU A 98 13.25 2.24 4.33
C LEU A 98 12.00 2.43 5.19
N SER A 99 11.67 3.70 5.44
CA SER A 99 10.41 4.13 6.04
C SER A 99 9.77 5.20 5.18
N TYR A 100 8.46 5.16 5.06
CA TYR A 100 7.67 6.05 4.21
C TYR A 100 6.53 6.69 5.00
N PHE A 101 6.15 7.89 4.58
CA PHE A 101 4.81 8.41 4.83
C PHE A 101 4.01 8.29 3.54
N GLU A 102 2.95 7.49 3.57
CA GLU A 102 2.16 7.07 2.43
C GLU A 102 0.76 7.65 2.46
N PHE A 103 0.19 7.85 1.27
CA PHE A 103 -1.16 8.37 1.07
C PHE A 103 -1.89 7.53 -0.01
N PRO A 104 -2.38 6.32 0.34
CA PRO A 104 -3.26 5.54 -0.52
C PRO A 104 -4.61 6.24 -0.72
N ILE A 105 -5.08 6.23 -1.96
CA ILE A 105 -6.45 6.59 -2.34
C ILE A 105 -7.07 5.34 -2.95
N LEU A 106 -7.91 4.65 -2.19
CA LEU A 106 -8.44 3.34 -2.52
C LEU A 106 -9.89 3.45 -2.99
N PHE A 107 -10.18 2.92 -4.17
CA PHE A 107 -11.54 2.64 -4.61
C PHE A 107 -11.97 1.32 -4.00
N LYS A 108 -13.05 1.33 -3.22
CA LYS A 108 -13.58 0.14 -2.53
C LYS A 108 -14.90 -0.27 -3.14
N PHE A 109 -15.02 -1.56 -3.44
CA PHE A 109 -16.24 -2.22 -3.83
C PHE A 109 -16.69 -3.16 -2.71
N LYS A 110 -17.76 -2.78 -2.01
CA LYS A 110 -18.38 -3.53 -0.92
C LYS A 110 -19.38 -4.53 -1.50
N VAL A 111 -19.25 -5.78 -1.09
CA VAL A 111 -20.15 -6.86 -1.49
C VAL A 111 -21.39 -6.81 -0.60
N PRO A 112 -22.59 -6.61 -1.17
CA PRO A 112 -23.82 -6.60 -0.39
C PRO A 112 -24.10 -8.00 0.15
N VAL A 113 -23.98 -8.17 1.46
CA VAL A 113 -24.39 -9.40 2.16
C VAL A 113 -25.31 -9.03 3.30
N SER A 114 -26.22 -9.94 3.66
CA SER A 114 -27.07 -9.76 4.83
C SER A 114 -26.26 -10.01 6.12
N GLY A 115 -26.45 -9.16 7.13
CA GLY A 115 -25.81 -9.30 8.44
C GLY A 115 -24.78 -8.21 8.75
N PRO A 116 -23.99 -8.37 9.83
CA PRO A 116 -23.08 -7.33 10.31
C PRO A 116 -21.73 -7.28 9.57
N VAL A 117 -21.48 -8.25 8.69
CA VAL A 117 -20.23 -8.36 7.93
C VAL A 117 -20.37 -7.62 6.61
N MET A 118 -19.36 -6.85 6.23
CA MET A 118 -19.30 -6.10 4.98
C MET A 118 -17.99 -6.47 4.26
N PRO A 119 -17.97 -7.55 3.46
CA PRO A 119 -16.82 -7.89 2.65
C PRO A 119 -16.58 -6.82 1.59
N TYR A 120 -15.33 -6.57 1.23
CA TYR A 120 -14.97 -5.63 0.17
C TYR A 120 -13.67 -6.01 -0.52
N VAL A 121 -13.55 -5.56 -1.77
CA VAL A 121 -12.28 -5.51 -2.51
C VAL A 121 -11.92 -4.06 -2.74
N PHE A 122 -10.64 -3.79 -2.94
CA PHE A 122 -10.18 -2.43 -3.21
C PHE A 122 -8.96 -2.40 -4.12
N ALA A 123 -8.81 -1.28 -4.80
CA ALA A 123 -7.61 -0.96 -5.56
C ALA A 123 -7.43 0.56 -5.66
N GLY A 124 -6.21 1.05 -5.77
CA GLY A 124 -5.97 2.46 -6.02
C GLY A 124 -4.52 2.89 -5.92
N PRO A 125 -4.22 4.13 -6.34
CA PRO A 125 -2.87 4.67 -6.26
C PRO A 125 -2.43 4.90 -4.82
N ASN A 126 -1.12 4.78 -4.58
CA ASN A 126 -0.45 5.11 -3.34
C ASN A 126 0.78 5.98 -3.67
N ILE A 127 0.89 7.13 -3.01
CA ILE A 127 2.07 7.99 -3.06
C ILE A 127 2.75 7.98 -1.69
N GLY A 128 4.02 7.59 -1.67
CA GLY A 128 4.87 7.52 -0.50
C GLY A 128 6.03 8.51 -0.57
N PHE A 129 6.38 9.09 0.56
CA PHE A 129 7.55 9.95 0.73
C PHE A 129 8.53 9.29 1.71
N VAL A 130 9.79 9.14 1.31
CA VAL A 130 10.85 8.59 2.17
C VAL A 130 11.04 9.50 3.38
N THR A 131 10.89 8.93 4.57
CA THR A 131 11.15 9.63 5.84
C THR A 131 12.47 9.19 6.47
N SER A 132 12.89 7.95 6.19
CA SER A 132 14.16 7.38 6.66
C SER A 132 14.68 6.36 5.65
N SER A 133 15.98 6.39 5.40
CA SER A 133 16.68 5.46 4.52
C SER A 133 18.05 5.14 5.10
N LYS A 134 18.21 3.91 5.60
CA LYS A 134 19.41 3.47 6.30
C LYS A 134 19.85 2.11 5.77
N GLU A 135 21.15 1.94 5.61
CA GLU A 135 21.79 0.65 5.42
C GLU A 135 22.43 0.23 6.72
N VAL A 136 22.23 -1.03 7.13
CA VAL A 136 22.83 -1.59 8.33
C VAL A 136 23.63 -2.82 7.95
N ASP A 137 24.95 -2.71 8.07
CA ASP A 137 25.89 -3.79 7.75
C ASP A 137 26.40 -4.44 9.03
N GLU A 138 26.41 -5.78 9.06
CA GLU A 138 27.05 -6.54 10.13
C GLU A 138 28.57 -6.53 9.98
N ILE A 139 29.28 -6.20 11.07
CA ILE A 139 30.74 -6.13 11.09
C ILE A 139 31.30 -7.53 11.32
N THR A 140 31.94 -8.09 10.31
CA THR A 140 32.58 -9.41 10.39
C THR A 140 33.58 -9.48 11.54
N GLY A 141 33.42 -10.46 12.42
CA GLY A 141 34.31 -10.69 13.56
C GLY A 141 33.98 -9.90 14.83
N VAL A 142 32.93 -9.06 14.83
CA VAL A 142 32.46 -8.34 16.02
C VAL A 142 31.06 -8.84 16.40
N PRO A 143 30.89 -9.56 17.52
CA PRO A 143 29.56 -9.99 17.97
C PRO A 143 28.61 -8.79 18.14
N ASN A 144 27.48 -8.79 17.42
CA ASN A 144 26.50 -7.71 17.38
C ASN A 144 27.05 -6.34 16.89
N GLY A 145 28.23 -6.30 16.28
CA GLY A 145 28.77 -5.09 15.67
C GLY A 145 28.00 -4.74 14.41
N THR A 146 27.44 -3.54 14.35
CA THR A 146 26.77 -3.04 13.14
C THR A 146 27.28 -1.65 12.79
N SER A 147 27.35 -1.35 11.50
CA SER A 147 27.59 -0.01 10.97
C SER A 147 26.31 0.48 10.31
N GLU A 148 25.96 1.75 10.52
CA GLU A 148 24.77 2.36 9.93
C GLU A 148 25.16 3.52 9.01
N THR A 149 24.68 3.48 7.77
CA THR A 149 24.91 4.49 6.74
C THR A 149 23.60 5.12 6.29
N ASP A 150 23.52 6.45 6.25
CA ASP A 150 22.35 7.16 5.70
C ASP A 150 22.41 7.10 4.16
N LEU A 151 21.32 6.64 3.55
CA LEU A 151 21.19 6.48 2.10
C LEU A 151 20.33 7.55 1.42
N LYS A 152 19.98 8.65 2.10
CA LYS A 152 19.09 9.69 1.56
C LYS A 152 19.51 10.21 0.19
N ASP A 153 20.82 10.32 -0.05
CA ASP A 153 21.36 10.82 -1.32
C ASP A 153 21.33 9.78 -2.46
N PHE A 154 21.02 8.51 -2.16
CA PHE A 154 21.01 7.39 -3.11
C PHE A 154 19.61 6.83 -3.38
N VAL A 155 18.62 7.20 -2.58
CA VAL A 155 17.23 6.76 -2.73
C VAL A 155 16.38 7.80 -3.47
N THR A 156 15.32 7.33 -4.13
CA THR A 156 14.29 8.21 -4.68
C THR A 156 13.36 8.67 -3.55
N SER A 157 13.20 9.97 -3.37
CA SER A 157 12.42 10.54 -2.25
C SER A 157 10.93 10.25 -2.33
N THR A 158 10.38 10.06 -3.54
CA THR A 158 8.97 9.79 -3.77
C THR A 158 8.79 8.41 -4.39
N ASN A 159 7.88 7.61 -3.84
CA ASN A 159 7.49 6.31 -4.35
C ASN A 159 6.04 6.35 -4.84
N PHE A 160 5.79 5.92 -6.07
CA PHE A 160 4.44 5.65 -6.56
C PHE A 160 4.20 4.15 -6.57
N ALA A 161 3.06 3.73 -6.04
CA ALA A 161 2.64 2.34 -6.00
C ALA A 161 1.17 2.20 -6.41
N LEU A 162 0.81 0.98 -6.80
CA LEU A 162 -0.58 0.55 -6.95
C LEU A 162 -0.89 -0.44 -5.83
N ASP A 163 -1.89 -0.12 -5.02
CA ASP A 163 -2.35 -0.95 -3.94
C ASP A 163 -3.63 -1.66 -4.36
N PHE A 164 -3.76 -2.94 -4.02
CA PHE A 164 -5.01 -3.68 -4.18
C PHE A 164 -5.13 -4.79 -3.15
N GLY A 165 -6.35 -5.18 -2.82
CA GLY A 165 -6.58 -6.14 -1.76
C GLY A 165 -8.04 -6.44 -1.51
N ALA A 166 -8.26 -7.14 -0.42
CA ALA A 166 -9.59 -7.54 0.03
C ALA A 166 -9.66 -7.52 1.55
N GLY A 167 -10.85 -7.29 2.07
CA GLY A 167 -11.08 -7.23 3.50
C GLY A 167 -12.54 -7.39 3.88
N ALA A 168 -12.81 -7.23 5.17
CA ALA A 168 -14.14 -7.22 5.73
C ALA A 168 -14.26 -6.16 6.81
N GLY A 169 -15.41 -5.49 6.84
CA GLY A 169 -15.87 -4.67 7.96
C GLY A 169 -16.84 -5.47 8.83
N PHE A 170 -16.83 -5.23 10.13
CA PHE A 170 -17.72 -5.84 11.11
C PHE A 170 -18.38 -4.71 11.91
N ALA A 171 -19.70 -4.54 11.73
CA ALA A 171 -20.47 -3.61 12.55
C ALA A 171 -20.54 -4.14 13.98
N VAL A 172 -19.93 -3.43 14.92
CA VAL A 172 -19.85 -3.83 16.34
C VAL A 172 -20.70 -2.97 17.26
N ALA A 173 -21.02 -1.76 16.84
CA ALA A 173 -21.92 -0.83 17.54
C ALA A 173 -22.52 0.15 16.53
N PRO A 174 -23.53 0.95 16.90
CA PRO A 174 -24.01 2.04 16.05
C PRO A 174 -22.86 2.90 15.54
N LEU A 175 -22.80 3.11 14.23
CA LEU A 175 -21.77 3.87 13.54
C LEU A 175 -20.33 3.36 13.74
N THR A 176 -20.10 2.18 14.33
CA THR A 176 -18.76 1.68 14.63
C THR A 176 -18.48 0.38 13.90
N VAL A 177 -17.43 0.38 13.09
CA VAL A 177 -17.03 -0.76 12.26
C VAL A 177 -15.58 -1.11 12.51
N ILE A 178 -15.30 -2.37 12.87
CA ILE A 178 -13.94 -2.91 12.86
C ILE A 178 -13.64 -3.39 11.45
N VAL A 179 -12.48 -3.04 10.91
CA VAL A 179 -12.06 -3.46 9.57
C VAL A 179 -10.79 -4.31 9.65
N LEU A 180 -10.73 -5.33 8.82
CA LEU A 180 -9.55 -6.15 8.60
C LEU A 180 -9.36 -6.32 7.09
N ASP A 181 -8.16 -6.03 6.58
CA ASP A 181 -7.81 -6.35 5.20
C ASP A 181 -6.40 -6.90 5.03
N VAL A 182 -6.26 -7.60 3.91
CA VAL A 182 -4.98 -7.97 3.31
C VAL A 182 -4.79 -7.14 2.04
N ARG A 183 -3.60 -6.57 1.89
CA ARG A 183 -3.24 -5.68 0.79
C ARG A 183 -1.93 -6.12 0.16
N TYR A 184 -1.87 -6.02 -1.15
CA TYR A 184 -0.63 -6.08 -1.91
C TYR A 184 -0.33 -4.68 -2.46
N SER A 185 0.90 -4.21 -2.23
CA SER A 185 1.41 -2.96 -2.76
C SER A 185 2.45 -3.24 -3.84
N LEU A 186 2.24 -2.70 -5.04
CA LEU A 186 3.11 -2.84 -6.19
C LEU A 186 3.80 -1.50 -6.48
N GLY A 187 5.07 -1.38 -6.12
CA GLY A 187 5.89 -0.21 -6.44
C GLY A 187 6.13 -0.07 -7.94
N LEU A 188 5.82 1.12 -8.47
CA LEU A 188 5.95 1.47 -9.88
C LEU A 188 7.25 2.25 -10.14
N THR A 189 7.73 2.98 -9.14
CA THR A 189 8.98 3.74 -9.17
C THR A 189 10.19 2.96 -8.70
N ASN A 190 11.37 3.42 -9.13
CA ASN A 190 12.63 2.92 -8.61
C ASN A 190 12.89 3.45 -7.20
N ALA A 191 13.23 2.56 -6.27
CA ALA A 191 13.64 2.89 -4.92
C ALA A 191 15.00 3.62 -4.89
N LEU A 192 15.87 3.35 -5.86
CA LEU A 192 17.16 4.03 -6.03
C LEU A 192 17.07 5.15 -7.07
N ASN A 193 17.74 6.26 -6.78
CA ASN A 193 17.94 7.34 -7.74
C ASN A 193 19.12 7.03 -8.69
N ASP A 194 19.46 7.95 -9.60
CA ASP A 194 20.54 7.72 -10.57
C ASP A 194 21.91 7.48 -9.93
N LYS A 195 22.23 8.18 -8.84
CA LYS A 195 23.46 7.94 -8.08
C LYS A 195 23.44 6.56 -7.44
N GLY A 196 22.32 6.20 -6.80
CA GLY A 196 22.13 4.90 -6.17
C GLY A 196 22.32 3.76 -7.16
N LYS A 197 21.64 3.82 -8.31
CA LYS A 197 21.76 2.84 -9.41
C LYS A 197 23.20 2.70 -9.90
N GLN A 198 23.93 3.81 -10.08
CA GLN A 198 25.33 3.77 -10.49
C GLN A 198 26.24 3.16 -9.41
N SER A 199 25.99 3.41 -8.13
CA SER A 199 26.79 2.88 -7.03
C SER A 199 26.68 1.36 -6.89
N VAL A 200 25.50 0.79 -7.14
CA VAL A 200 25.23 -0.65 -6.90
C VAL A 200 25.13 -1.49 -8.17
N GLY A 201 25.12 -0.87 -9.35
CA GLY A 201 25.06 -1.56 -10.64
C GLY A 201 23.69 -2.14 -11.00
N PHE A 202 22.61 -1.69 -10.36
CA PHE A 202 21.24 -2.08 -10.71
C PHE A 202 20.57 -1.03 -11.61
N ASN A 203 19.89 -1.49 -12.65
CA ASN A 203 19.07 -0.67 -13.55
C ASN A 203 17.75 -0.27 -12.88
N SER A 204 17.14 -1.20 -12.14
CA SER A 204 15.89 -0.94 -11.41
C SER A 204 15.84 -1.68 -10.09
N VAL A 205 15.28 -1.03 -9.07
CA VAL A 205 14.97 -1.63 -7.77
C VAL A 205 13.56 -1.22 -7.41
N LYS A 206 12.60 -2.14 -7.38
CA LYS A 206 11.19 -1.84 -7.13
C LYS A 206 10.70 -2.47 -5.84
N SER A 207 9.95 -1.71 -5.06
CA SER A 207 9.33 -2.20 -3.83
C SER A 207 8.06 -2.98 -4.13
N THR A 208 7.84 -4.05 -3.40
CA THR A 208 6.60 -4.83 -3.39
C THR A 208 6.32 -5.24 -1.95
N GLY A 209 5.07 -5.41 -1.55
CA GLY A 209 4.80 -5.86 -0.19
C GLY A 209 3.40 -6.37 0.05
N PHE A 210 3.30 -7.33 0.96
CA PHE A 210 2.04 -7.75 1.55
C PHE A 210 1.83 -7.04 2.88
N GLN A 211 0.61 -6.56 3.10
CA GLN A 211 0.22 -5.89 4.33
C GLN A 211 -1.00 -6.58 4.93
N ILE A 212 -1.03 -6.65 6.25
CA ILE A 212 -2.19 -7.10 7.03
C ILE A 212 -2.58 -5.94 7.92
N VAL A 213 -3.78 -5.40 7.72
CA VAL A 213 -4.19 -4.14 8.31
C VAL A 213 -5.51 -4.29 9.05
N ALA A 214 -5.52 -3.94 10.33
CA ALA A 214 -6.73 -3.83 11.13
C ALA A 214 -7.03 -2.35 11.42
N GLY A 215 -8.28 -2.03 11.71
CA GLY A 215 -8.66 -0.67 12.07
C GLY A 215 -10.06 -0.57 12.65
N VAL A 216 -10.42 0.63 13.05
CA VAL A 216 -11.75 0.99 13.52
C VAL A 216 -12.21 2.23 12.76
N MET A 217 -13.48 2.25 12.35
CA MET A 217 -14.13 3.34 11.65
C MET A 217 -15.36 3.79 12.42
N PHE A 218 -15.57 5.10 12.42
CA PHE A 218 -16.71 5.78 13.00
C PHE A 218 -17.43 6.52 11.87
N GLY A 219 -18.67 6.12 11.61
CA GLY A 219 -19.57 6.81 10.72
C GLY A 219 -19.98 8.17 11.31
N LEU A 220 -20.11 9.16 10.43
CA LEU A 220 -20.52 10.53 10.72
C LEU A 220 -21.84 10.85 10.01
#